data_AF-A0A524A894-F1
#
_entry.id   AF-A0A524A894-F1
#
_cell.length_a   1.000
_cell.length_b   1.000
_cell.length_c   1.000
_cell.angle_alpha   90.00
_cell.angle_beta   90.00
_cell.angle_gamma   90.00
#
_symmetry.space_group_name_H-M   'P 1'
#
loop_
_entity.id
_entity.type
_entity.pdbx_description
1 polymer ?
#
loop_
_entity_poly.entity_id
_entity_poly.type
_entity_poly.pdbx_seq_one_letter_code
_entity_poly.pdbx_strand_id
1 'polypeptide(L)'
;MKLPEYVTVEEVRRVCKELHIRDWTALTEPKVPLEEARAILAAMNVEGMNIALEDFQQGLEVELEHGTMFKDANVTNNHPILTGKIVLAHFKESLDYYKRLEVAEIEGDLLKAVVSQDSARVEALYRKLIKAKLILSQEESDKLA
;
A
#
# COMPACT_ATOMS: atom_id res chain seq x y z
N MET A 1 -1.23 -1.64 -27.07
CA MET A 1 -2.72 -1.72 -27.24
C MET A 1 -3.31 -0.49 -26.58
N LYS A 2 -4.31 0.19 -27.18
CA LYS A 2 -5.05 1.25 -26.47
C LYS A 2 -6.12 0.58 -25.60
N LEU A 3 -5.95 0.65 -24.28
CA LEU A 3 -6.94 0.16 -23.33
C LEU A 3 -8.05 1.22 -23.16
N PRO A 4 -9.32 0.80 -22.94
CA PRO A 4 -10.36 1.73 -22.51
C PRO A 4 -10.08 2.21 -21.08
N GLU A 5 -10.70 3.33 -20.70
CA GLU A 5 -10.78 3.71 -19.30
C GLU A 5 -11.82 2.83 -18.61
N TYR A 6 -11.38 2.03 -17.63
CA TYR A 6 -12.26 1.09 -16.91
C TYR A 6 -12.98 1.74 -15.73
N VAL A 7 -12.38 2.77 -15.15
CA VAL A 7 -12.88 3.50 -13.98
C VAL A 7 -12.69 4.98 -14.24
N THR A 8 -13.78 5.76 -14.34
CA THR A 8 -13.66 7.19 -14.68
C THR A 8 -13.31 8.03 -13.45
N VAL A 9 -12.73 9.20 -13.70
CA VAL A 9 -12.45 10.21 -12.65
C VAL A 9 -13.73 10.62 -11.90
N GLU A 10 -14.86 10.74 -12.61
CA GLU A 10 -16.15 11.06 -12.01
C GLU A 10 -16.62 9.99 -11.03
N GLU A 11 -16.39 8.71 -11.37
CA GLU A 11 -16.73 7.60 -10.49
C GLU A 11 -15.90 7.61 -9.21
N VAL A 12 -14.59 7.84 -9.34
CA VAL A 12 -13.70 7.97 -8.18
C VAL A 12 -14.16 9.12 -7.27
N ARG A 13 -14.48 10.29 -7.84
CA ARG A 13 -15.00 11.43 -7.08
C ARG A 13 -16.33 11.12 -6.37
N ARG A 14 -17.24 10.42 -7.05
CA ARG A 14 -18.52 9.99 -6.48
C ARG A 14 -18.29 9.11 -5.24
N VAL A 15 -17.44 8.09 -5.36
CA VAL A 15 -17.17 7.16 -4.27
C VAL A 15 -16.39 7.83 -3.13
N CYS A 16 -15.42 8.70 -3.41
CA CYS A 16 -14.74 9.47 -2.36
C CYS A 16 -15.73 10.30 -1.55
N LYS A 17 -16.72 10.92 -2.22
CA LYS A 17 -17.78 11.68 -1.56
C LYS A 17 -18.70 10.79 -0.72
N GLU A 18 -19.09 9.61 -1.21
CA GLU A 18 -19.92 8.64 -0.46
C GLU A 18 -19.21 8.12 0.79
N LEU A 19 -17.90 7.92 0.71
CA LEU A 19 -17.06 7.51 1.84
C LEU A 19 -16.69 8.66 2.78
N HIS A 20 -17.01 9.91 2.43
CA HIS A 20 -16.63 11.12 3.17
C HIS A 20 -15.10 11.27 3.34
N ILE A 21 -14.34 10.96 2.28
CA ILE A 21 -12.87 11.08 2.23
C ILE A 21 -12.44 12.15 1.21
N ARG A 22 -11.15 12.52 1.21
CA ARG A 22 -10.58 13.45 0.21
C ARG A 22 -10.77 12.91 -1.22
N ASP A 23 -10.75 13.80 -2.21
CA ASP A 23 -10.78 13.41 -3.62
C ASP A 23 -9.45 12.73 -4.01
N TRP A 24 -9.46 11.39 -4.11
CA TRP A 24 -8.28 10.61 -4.45
C TRP A 24 -7.78 10.79 -5.89
N THR A 25 -8.58 11.42 -6.76
CA THR A 25 -8.14 11.76 -8.13
C THR A 25 -7.10 12.89 -8.15
N ALA A 26 -7.00 13.65 -7.06
CA ALA A 26 -6.09 14.79 -6.93
C ALA A 26 -4.89 14.51 -6.01
N LEU A 27 -4.70 13.26 -5.55
CA LEU A 27 -3.57 12.91 -4.71
C LEU A 27 -2.25 13.03 -5.46
N THR A 28 -1.29 13.71 -4.85
CA THR A 28 0.09 13.81 -5.33
C THR A 28 1.04 12.90 -4.58
N GLU A 29 0.65 12.45 -3.39
CA GLU A 29 1.41 11.57 -2.52
C GLU A 29 0.52 10.40 -2.08
N PRO A 30 1.09 9.19 -1.92
CA PRO A 30 0.34 8.00 -1.50
C PRO A 30 0.05 8.01 0.01
N LYS A 31 -0.35 9.16 0.59
CA LYS A 31 -0.57 9.31 2.03
C LYS A 31 -2.04 9.28 2.39
N VAL A 32 -2.39 8.37 3.30
CA VAL A 32 -3.78 8.07 3.67
C VAL A 32 -3.96 8.30 5.18
N PRO A 33 -4.78 9.28 5.61
CA PRO A 33 -5.18 9.42 7.01
C PRO A 33 -5.89 8.18 7.55
N LEU A 34 -5.71 7.90 8.84
CA LEU A 34 -6.34 6.74 9.49
C LEU A 34 -7.87 6.78 9.40
N GLU A 35 -8.50 7.97 9.41
CA GLU A 35 -9.94 8.08 9.19
C GLU A 35 -10.38 7.57 7.81
N GLU A 36 -9.61 7.85 6.75
CA GLU A 36 -9.93 7.40 5.39
C GLU A 36 -9.74 5.89 5.27
N ALA A 37 -8.62 5.37 5.79
CA ALA A 37 -8.38 3.93 5.83
C ALA A 37 -9.50 3.19 6.58
N ARG A 38 -9.99 3.76 7.70
CA ARG A 38 -11.09 3.18 8.48
C ARG A 38 -12.41 3.17 7.71
N ALA A 39 -12.75 4.28 7.05
CA ALA A 39 -13.96 4.39 6.24
C ALA A 39 -13.95 3.37 5.09
N ILE A 40 -12.81 3.24 4.41
CA ILE A 40 -12.60 2.30 3.33
C ILE A 40 -12.70 0.85 3.83
N LEU A 41 -11.99 0.50 4.91
CA LEU A 41 -12.02 -0.85 5.48
C LEU A 41 -13.43 -1.26 5.90
N ALA A 42 -14.16 -0.36 6.56
CA ALA A 42 -15.54 -0.60 7.00
C ALA A 42 -16.50 -0.87 5.83
N ALA A 43 -16.25 -0.27 4.66
CA ALA A 43 -17.08 -0.46 3.47
C ALA A 43 -16.84 -1.81 2.76
N MET A 44 -15.75 -2.53 3.04
CA MET A 44 -15.35 -3.72 2.27
C MET A 44 -15.00 -4.98 3.06
N ASN A 45 -14.68 -4.89 4.36
CA ASN A 45 -14.33 -6.06 5.18
C ASN A 45 -15.57 -6.88 5.61
N VAL A 46 -16.30 -7.36 4.62
CA VAL A 46 -17.58 -8.09 4.82
C VAL A 46 -17.40 -9.47 5.44
N GLU A 47 -16.22 -10.08 5.30
CA GLU A 47 -15.87 -11.39 5.87
C GLU A 47 -15.37 -11.30 7.32
N GLY A 48 -15.22 -10.09 7.87
CA GLY A 48 -14.83 -9.90 9.27
C GLY A 48 -13.41 -10.35 9.59
N MET A 49 -12.48 -10.21 8.63
CA MET A 49 -11.07 -10.53 8.85
C MET A 49 -10.50 -9.62 9.96
N ASN A 50 -9.65 -10.19 10.83
CA ASN A 50 -8.97 -9.45 11.88
C ASN A 50 -7.78 -8.66 11.29
N ILE A 51 -8.09 -7.53 10.64
CA ILE A 51 -7.11 -6.66 9.99
C ILE A 51 -6.82 -5.48 10.93
N ALA A 52 -5.56 -5.30 11.31
CA ALA A 52 -5.12 -4.09 11.99
C ALA A 52 -5.27 -2.88 11.06
N LEU A 53 -5.78 -1.76 11.58
CA LEU A 53 -6.07 -0.59 10.75
C LEU A 53 -4.79 0.01 10.14
N GLU A 54 -3.70 -0.02 10.89
CA GLU A 54 -2.39 0.49 10.49
C GLU A 54 -1.78 -0.36 9.37
N ASP A 55 -1.96 -1.68 9.41
CA ASP A 55 -1.53 -2.58 8.33
C ASP A 55 -2.34 -2.29 7.05
N PHE A 56 -3.66 -2.08 7.19
CA PHE A 56 -4.51 -1.71 6.06
C PHE A 56 -4.16 -0.34 5.48
N GLN A 57 -3.87 0.64 6.34
CA GLN A 57 -3.38 1.95 5.95
C GLN A 57 -2.10 1.81 5.13
N GLN A 58 -1.10 1.07 5.64
CA GLN A 58 0.16 0.82 4.92
C GLN A 58 -0.10 0.20 3.54
N GLY A 59 -0.98 -0.80 3.47
CA GLY A 59 -1.35 -1.42 2.19
C GLY A 59 -1.96 -0.41 1.21
N LEU A 60 -2.87 0.45 1.67
CA LEU A 60 -3.44 1.50 0.81
C LEU A 60 -2.38 2.47 0.28
N GLU A 61 -1.41 2.85 1.12
CA GLU A 61 -0.30 3.72 0.69
C GLU A 61 0.53 3.04 -0.40
N VAL A 62 0.89 1.77 -0.24
CA VAL A 62 1.64 1.01 -1.26
C VAL A 62 0.85 0.93 -2.57
N GLU A 63 -0.41 0.54 -2.53
CA GLU A 63 -1.20 0.38 -3.76
C GLU A 63 -1.50 1.71 -4.49
N LEU A 64 -1.46 2.84 -3.77
CA LEU A 64 -1.63 4.17 -4.35
C LEU A 64 -0.42 4.62 -5.19
N GLU A 65 0.78 4.06 -4.98
CA GLU A 65 1.96 4.41 -5.78
C GLU A 65 1.75 4.13 -7.27
N HIS A 66 0.96 3.12 -7.60
CA HIS A 66 0.55 2.81 -8.98
C HIS A 66 -0.12 4.00 -9.66
N GLY A 67 -0.91 4.80 -8.94
CA GLY A 67 -1.59 5.95 -9.52
C GLY A 67 -0.91 7.30 -9.30
N THR A 68 -0.17 7.48 -8.20
CA THR A 68 0.51 8.74 -7.88
C THR A 68 1.91 8.83 -8.50
N MET A 69 2.60 7.70 -8.68
CA MET A 69 3.98 7.65 -9.16
C MET A 69 4.11 7.02 -10.55
N PHE A 70 3.35 5.96 -10.83
CA PHE A 70 3.50 5.15 -12.05
C PHE A 70 2.31 5.32 -13.01
N LYS A 71 2.17 6.51 -13.62
CA LYS A 71 0.99 6.86 -14.44
C LYS A 71 0.63 5.85 -15.54
N ASP A 72 1.61 5.14 -16.10
CA ASP A 72 1.41 4.11 -17.12
C ASP A 72 0.89 2.78 -16.56
N ALA A 73 1.05 2.55 -15.24
CA ALA A 73 0.49 1.42 -14.49
C ALA A 73 -0.80 1.78 -13.73
N ASN A 74 -1.28 3.02 -13.83
CA ASN A 74 -2.53 3.44 -13.19
C ASN A 74 -3.75 2.90 -13.94
N VAL A 75 -4.43 1.92 -13.34
CA VAL A 75 -5.62 1.29 -13.93
C VAL A 75 -6.94 1.65 -13.24
N THR A 76 -6.88 2.27 -12.05
CA THR A 76 -8.07 2.53 -11.21
C THR A 76 -8.37 4.02 -11.02
N ASN A 77 -7.51 4.92 -11.48
CA ASN A 77 -7.58 6.35 -11.15
C ASN A 77 -7.62 6.62 -9.63
N ASN A 78 -6.93 5.78 -8.83
CA ASN A 78 -6.95 5.80 -7.37
C ASN A 78 -8.34 5.53 -6.75
N HIS A 79 -9.15 4.67 -7.37
CA HIS A 79 -10.48 4.36 -6.82
C HIS A 79 -10.38 3.71 -5.41
N PRO A 80 -10.87 4.35 -4.33
CA PRO A 80 -10.57 3.94 -2.95
C PRO A 80 -11.01 2.51 -2.62
N ILE A 81 -12.19 2.09 -3.09
CA ILE A 81 -12.67 0.72 -2.87
C ILE A 81 -11.89 -0.31 -3.68
N LEU A 82 -11.45 0.01 -4.90
CA LEU A 82 -10.69 -0.94 -5.71
C LEU A 82 -9.28 -1.09 -5.17
N THR A 83 -8.64 0.02 -4.80
CA THR A 83 -7.35 0.03 -4.09
C THR A 83 -7.43 -0.82 -2.82
N GLY A 84 -8.43 -0.60 -1.95
CA GLY A 84 -8.57 -1.42 -0.74
C GLY A 84 -8.91 -2.89 -1.01
N LYS A 85 -9.57 -3.22 -2.13
CA LYS A 85 -9.78 -4.62 -2.53
C LYS A 85 -8.50 -5.33 -2.93
N ILE A 86 -7.53 -4.62 -3.52
CA ILE A 86 -6.21 -5.17 -3.82
C ILE A 86 -5.48 -5.48 -2.49
N VAL A 87 -5.49 -4.54 -1.55
CA VAL A 87 -4.99 -4.74 -0.18
C VAL A 87 -5.63 -5.97 0.49
N LEU A 88 -6.96 -6.08 0.40
CA LEU A 88 -7.69 -7.21 0.97
C LEU A 88 -7.33 -8.54 0.30
N ALA A 89 -7.06 -8.56 -1.00
CA ALA A 89 -6.62 -9.76 -1.71
C ALA A 89 -5.28 -10.27 -1.15
N HIS A 90 -4.33 -9.36 -0.92
CA HIS A 90 -3.04 -9.70 -0.32
C HIS A 90 -3.18 -10.18 1.14
N PHE A 91 -4.05 -9.56 1.92
CA PHE A 91 -4.34 -10.04 3.28
C PHE A 91 -5.00 -11.42 3.34
N LYS A 92 -5.72 -11.83 2.29
CA LYS A 92 -6.23 -13.21 2.18
C LYS A 92 -5.12 -14.23 1.95
N GLU A 93 -3.99 -13.83 1.38
CA GLU A 93 -2.79 -14.68 1.26
C GLU A 93 -2.02 -14.73 2.57
N SER A 94 -1.78 -13.56 3.18
CA SER A 94 -1.13 -13.44 4.48
C SER A 94 -1.37 -12.06 5.11
N LEU A 95 -1.72 -12.01 6.39
CA LEU A 95 -1.92 -10.73 7.09
C LEU A 95 -0.61 -9.92 7.26
N ASP A 96 0.55 -10.54 7.09
CA ASP A 96 1.86 -9.87 7.13
C ASP A 96 2.41 -9.51 5.74
N TYR A 97 1.58 -9.58 4.69
CA TYR A 97 2.00 -9.37 3.29
C TYR A 97 2.82 -8.09 3.10
N TYR A 98 2.29 -6.93 3.52
CA TYR A 98 2.97 -5.64 3.31
C TYR A 98 4.24 -5.49 4.14
N LYS A 99 4.34 -6.18 5.29
CA LYS A 99 5.59 -6.26 6.07
C LYS A 99 6.66 -7.07 5.32
N ARG A 100 6.27 -8.14 4.64
CA ARG A 100 7.16 -8.93 3.77
C ARG A 100 7.58 -8.14 2.53
N LEU A 101 6.64 -7.44 1.92
CA LEU A 101 6.91 -6.60 0.74
C LEU A 101 7.92 -5.50 1.06
N GLU A 102 7.75 -4.78 2.17
CA GLU A 102 8.70 -3.73 2.60
C GLU A 102 10.13 -4.27 2.69
N VAL A 103 10.34 -5.48 3.22
CA VAL A 103 11.67 -6.12 3.27
C VAL A 103 12.21 -6.33 1.85
N ALA A 104 11.41 -6.89 0.95
CA ALA A 104 11.81 -7.19 -0.43
C ALA A 104 12.15 -5.90 -1.23
N GLU A 105 11.36 -4.84 -1.06
CA GLU A 105 11.58 -3.56 -1.72
C GLU A 105 12.87 -2.88 -1.23
N ILE A 106 13.12 -2.88 0.08
CA ILE A 106 14.37 -2.35 0.63
C ILE A 106 15.58 -3.15 0.12
N GLU A 107 15.49 -4.47 0.01
CA GLU A 107 16.57 -5.30 -0.55
C GLU A 107 16.87 -4.94 -2.02
N GLY A 108 15.83 -4.72 -2.83
CA GLY A 108 15.97 -4.24 -4.20
C GLY A 108 16.63 -2.86 -4.29
N ASP A 109 16.21 -1.92 -3.44
CA ASP A 109 16.79 -0.58 -3.37
C ASP A 109 18.22 -0.57 -2.84
N LEU A 110 18.54 -1.47 -1.91
CA LEU A 110 19.90 -1.64 -1.39
C LEU A 110 20.83 -2.10 -2.51
N LEU A 111 20.41 -3.04 -3.36
CA LEU A 111 21.19 -3.46 -4.53
C LEU A 111 21.44 -2.28 -5.48
N LYS A 112 20.43 -1.46 -5.77
CA LYS A 112 20.58 -0.24 -6.60
C LYS A 112 21.60 0.73 -5.99
N ALA A 113 21.58 0.92 -4.67
CA ALA A 113 22.53 1.77 -3.96
C ALA A 113 23.98 1.23 -4.02
N VAL A 114 24.16 -0.09 -3.88
CA VAL A 114 25.47 -0.75 -4.03
C VAL A 114 26.01 -0.60 -5.45
N VAL A 115 25.18 -0.85 -6.47
CA VAL A 115 25.57 -0.72 -7.89
C VAL A 115 25.97 0.71 -8.23
N SER A 116 25.27 1.70 -7.67
CA SER A 116 25.59 3.12 -7.84
C SER A 116 26.73 3.62 -6.95
N GLN A 117 27.32 2.75 -6.12
CA GLN A 117 28.41 3.07 -5.18
C GLN A 117 28.05 4.19 -4.19
N ASP A 118 26.75 4.36 -3.90
CA ASP A 118 26.25 5.37 -2.94
C ASP A 118 26.33 4.82 -1.51
N SER A 119 27.51 4.93 -0.91
CA SER A 119 27.78 4.42 0.44
C SER A 119 26.85 4.99 1.52
N ALA A 120 26.44 6.25 1.41
CA ALA A 120 25.54 6.88 2.38
C ALA A 120 24.13 6.28 2.27
N ARG A 121 23.62 6.09 1.04
CA ARG A 121 22.34 5.42 0.81
C ARG A 121 22.38 3.96 1.20
N VAL A 122 23.48 3.25 0.96
CA VAL A 122 23.67 1.85 1.41
C VAL A 122 23.54 1.76 2.93
N GLU A 123 24.24 2.61 3.68
CA GLU A 123 24.15 2.59 5.15
C GLU A 123 22.71 2.86 5.63
N ALA A 124 22.05 3.88 5.06
CA ALA A 124 20.69 4.23 5.43
C ALA A 124 19.68 3.09 5.14
N LEU A 125 19.76 2.48 3.95
CA LEU A 125 18.90 1.37 3.56
C LEU A 125 19.18 0.11 4.37
N TYR A 126 20.45 -0.18 4.69
CA TYR A 126 20.80 -1.33 5.51
C TYR A 126 20.24 -1.20 6.94
N ARG A 127 20.30 0.00 7.53
CA ARG A 127 19.65 0.28 8.82
C ARG A 127 18.13 0.14 8.75
N LYS A 128 17.51 0.59 7.65
CA LYS A 128 16.06 0.43 7.40
C LYS A 128 15.69 -1.06 7.29
N LEU A 129 16.49 -1.85 6.55
CA LEU A 129 16.29 -3.28 6.34
C LEU A 129 16.30 -4.06 7.65
N ILE A 130 17.26 -3.78 8.54
CA ILE A 130 17.35 -4.44 9.86
C ILE A 130 16.07 -4.19 10.67
N LYS A 131 15.55 -2.96 10.66
CA LYS A 131 14.30 -2.63 11.36
C LYS A 131 13.09 -3.34 10.77
N ALA A 132 12.97 -3.35 9.44
CA ALA A 132 11.88 -4.05 8.75
C ALA A 132 11.91 -5.56 9.02
N LYS A 133 13.10 -6.19 8.96
CA LYS A 133 13.27 -7.61 9.31
C LYS A 133 12.94 -7.90 10.77
N LEU A 134 13.31 -7.02 11.70
CA LEU A 134 12.95 -7.17 13.11
C LEU A 134 11.42 -7.15 13.32
N ILE A 135 10.73 -6.19 12.69
CA ILE A 135 9.26 -6.10 12.76
C ILE A 135 8.62 -7.38 12.19
N LEU A 136 9.06 -7.84 11.03
CA LEU A 136 8.55 -9.06 10.42
C LEU A 136 8.82 -10.29 11.29
N SER A 137 10.04 -10.44 11.81
CA SER A 137 10.37 -11.58 12.68
C SER A 137 9.61 -11.56 14.01
N GLN A 138 9.27 -10.37 14.55
CA GLN A 138 8.41 -10.28 15.73
C GLN A 138 7.00 -10.78 15.42
N GLU A 139 6.41 -10.34 14.30
CA GLU A 139 5.10 -10.79 13.84
C GLU A 139 5.07 -12.31 13.59
N GLU A 140 6.12 -12.86 12.98
CA GLU A 140 6.27 -14.30 12.80
C GLU A 140 6.39 -15.04 14.14
N SER A 141 7.14 -14.48 15.09
CA SER A 141 7.27 -15.04 16.45
C SER A 141 5.93 -15.03 17.19
N ASP A 142 5.17 -13.94 17.11
CA ASP A 142 3.88 -13.79 17.79
C ASP A 142 2.84 -14.79 17.26
N LYS A 143 2.91 -15.16 15.98
CA LYS A 143 2.05 -16.20 15.37
C LYS A 143 2.40 -17.62 15.80
N LEU A 144 3.61 -17.84 16.32
CA LEU A 144 4.08 -19.14 16.79
C LEU A 144 3.87 -19.34 18.29
N ALA A 145 3.52 -18.29 19.03
CA ALA A 145 3.29 -18.29 20.47
C ALA A 145 1.86 -18.68 20.84
#